data_AF-A0A554VTU2-F1
#
_entry.id   AF-A0A554VTU2-F1
#
_cell.length_a   1.000
_cell.length_b   1.000
_cell.length_c   1.000
_cell.angle_alpha   90.00
_cell.angle_beta   90.00
_cell.angle_gamma   90.00
#
_symmetry.space_group_name_H-M   'P 1'
#
loop_
_entity.id
_entity.type
_entity.pdbx_description
1 polymer ?
#
loop_
_entity_poly.entity_id
_entity_poly.type
_entity_poly.pdbx_seq_one_letter_code
_entity_poly.pdbx_strand_id
1 'polypeptide(L)' 'MLDGLVREAPYSTGLYVQRGVAQFGLGRAADGIADLEHAAALDPGLDTPWRVLANIYQRMGNAEAAQAANRQAEGLSKR' A
#
# COMPACT_ATOMS: atom_id res chain seq x y z
N MET A 1 -29.73 9.91 -15.52
CA MET A 1 -29.00 10.87 -14.67
C MET A 1 -27.97 10.07 -13.88
N LEU A 2 -26.80 9.84 -14.48
CA LEU A 2 -25.70 9.04 -13.92
C LEU A 2 -24.67 9.93 -13.21
N ASP A 3 -25.00 11.21 -13.01
CA ASP A 3 -24.08 12.25 -12.55
C ASP A 3 -23.81 12.22 -11.03
N GLY A 4 -24.39 11.25 -10.33
CA GLY A 4 -24.18 11.00 -8.89
C GLY A 4 -23.24 9.84 -8.57
N LEU A 5 -22.87 8.99 -9.54
CA LEU A 5 -22.02 7.80 -9.30
C LEU A 5 -20.53 8.08 -9.50
N VAL A 6 -20.16 9.28 -9.95
CA VAL A 6 -18.77 9.65 -10.27
C VAL A 6 -18.12 10.52 -9.17
N ARG A 7 -18.86 10.89 -8.12
CA ARG A 7 -18.30 11.59 -6.95
C ARG A 7 -17.63 10.66 -5.93
N GLU A 8 -17.73 9.36 -6.17
CA GLU A 8 -17.15 8.28 -5.39
C GLU A 8 -16.47 7.32 -6.36
N ALA A 9 -15.55 7.81 -7.21
CA ALA A 9 -14.63 6.89 -7.85
C ALA A 9 -13.93 6.16 -6.68
N PRO A 10 -14.14 4.84 -6.47
CA PRO A 10 -13.41 4.12 -5.46
C PRO A 10 -11.96 4.28 -5.89
N TYR A 11 -11.17 5.01 -5.09
CA TYR A 11 -9.75 5.12 -5.28
C TYR A 11 -9.24 3.69 -5.48
N SER A 12 -8.87 3.35 -6.71
CA SER A 12 -8.47 1.99 -7.03
C SER A 12 -7.31 1.62 -6.13
N THR A 13 -7.18 0.34 -5.78
CA THR A 13 -6.06 -0.14 -4.96
C THR A 13 -4.71 0.38 -5.49
N GLY A 14 -4.56 0.46 -6.82
CA GLY A 14 -3.39 1.05 -7.46
C GLY A 14 -3.16 2.54 -7.14
N LEU A 15 -4.19 3.37 -7.04
CA LEU A 15 -4.03 4.79 -6.69
C LEU A 15 -3.52 4.99 -5.27
N TYR A 16 -4.02 4.22 -4.30
CA TYR A 16 -3.49 4.25 -2.94
C TYR A 16 -2.03 3.81 -2.88
N VAL A 17 -1.65 2.77 -3.65
CA VAL A 17 -0.24 2.36 -3.76
C VAL A 17 0.63 3.48 -4.33
N GLN A 18 0.21 4.08 -5.45
CA GLN A 18 0.99 5.16 -6.08
C GLN A 18 1.10 6.39 -5.17
N ARG A 19 0.00 6.78 -4.50
CA ARG A 19 -0.01 7.89 -3.56
C ARG A 19 0.90 7.63 -2.36
N GLY A 20 0.87 6.40 -1.83
CA GLY A 20 1.71 6.02 -0.70
C GLY A 20 3.21 6.06 -1.03
N VAL A 21 3.59 5.56 -2.21
CA VAL A 21 4.98 5.67 -2.73
C VAL A 21 5.39 7.14 -2.87
N ALA A 22 4.51 7.98 -3.44
CA ALA A 22 4.80 9.40 -3.62
C ALA A 22 4.95 10.14 -2.29
N GLN A 23 4.08 9.87 -1.32
CA GLN A 23 4.16 10.46 0.03
C GLN A 23 5.44 10.07 0.74
N PHE A 24 5.86 8.81 0.66
CA PHE A 24 7.14 8.36 1.20
C PHE A 24 8.33 9.10 0.55
N GLY A 25 8.33 9.25 -0.78
CA GLY A 25 9.34 10.03 -1.50
C GLY A 25 9.39 11.51 -1.09
N LEU A 26 8.27 12.05 -0.60
CA LEU A 26 8.16 13.41 -0.05
C LEU A 26 8.50 13.51 1.44
N GLY A 27 9.00 12.44 2.06
CA GLY A 27 9.33 12.39 3.49
C GLY A 27 8.13 12.19 4.41
N ARG A 28 6.92 12.05 3.87
CA ARG A 28 5.68 11.77 4.61
C ARG A 28 5.48 10.26 4.75
N ALA A 29 6.41 9.60 5.43
CA ALA A 29 6.43 8.15 5.53
C ALA A 29 5.16 7.58 6.21
N ALA A 30 4.66 8.24 7.25
CA ALA A 30 3.46 7.81 7.97
C ALA A 30 2.21 7.81 7.08
N ASP A 31 1.98 8.91 6.35
CA ASP A 31 0.86 9.00 5.39
C ASP A 31 0.98 7.92 4.31
N GLY A 32 2.21 7.71 3.81
CA GLY A 32 2.47 6.72 2.77
C GLY A 32 2.21 5.28 3.22
N ILE A 33 2.57 4.96 4.46
CA ILE A 33 2.26 3.67 5.08
C ILE A 33 0.75 3.49 5.22
N ALA A 34 0.03 4.51 5.71
CA ALA A 34 -1.42 4.43 5.89
C ALA A 34 -2.16 4.18 4.57
N ASP A 35 -1.70 4.81 3.48
CA ASP A 35 -2.25 4.58 2.14
C ASP A 35 -2.01 3.15 1.65
N LEU A 36 -0.83 2.59 1.91
CA LEU A 36 -0.51 1.21 1.51
C LEU A 36 -1.27 0.18 2.35
N GLU A 37 -1.47 0.44 3.64
CA GLU A 37 -2.33 -0.39 4.50
C GLU A 37 -3.79 -0.35 4.02
N HIS A 38 -4.27 0.82 3.62
CA HIS A 38 -5.60 0.95 3.03
C HIS A 38 -5.70 0.20 1.70
N ALA A 39 -4.69 0.27 0.83
CA ALA A 39 -4.64 -0.52 -0.39
C ALA A 39 -4.70 -2.04 -0.11
N ALA A 40 -3.94 -2.52 0.88
CA ALA A 40 -3.97 -3.92 1.30
C ALA A 40 -5.33 -4.35 1.86
N ALA A 41 -6.06 -3.45 2.52
CA ALA A 41 -7.40 -3.71 3.02
C ALA A 41 -8.45 -3.77 1.90
N LEU A 42 -8.28 -2.96 0.84
CA LEU A 42 -9.19 -2.94 -0.31
C LEU A 42 -9.03 -4.16 -1.22
N ASP A 43 -7.81 -4.65 -1.40
CA ASP A 43 -7.53 -5.88 -2.12
C ASP A 43 -6.61 -6.80 -1.30
N PRO A 44 -7.20 -7.68 -0.46
CA PRO A 44 -6.44 -8.61 0.37
C PRO A 44 -5.62 -9.64 -0.43
N GLY A 45 -5.88 -9.80 -1.72
CA GLY A 45 -5.13 -10.71 -2.60
C GLY A 45 -3.89 -10.04 -3.22
N LEU A 46 -3.78 -8.72 -3.13
CA LEU A 46 -2.72 -7.97 -3.77
C LEU A 46 -1.45 -7.95 -2.93
N ASP A 47 -0.37 -8.52 -3.47
CA ASP A 47 0.95 -8.53 -2.83
C ASP A 47 1.66 -7.17 -2.88
N THR A 48 1.28 -6.31 -3.83
CA THR A 48 2.00 -5.08 -4.17
C THR A 48 2.11 -4.09 -3.00
N PRO A 49 1.04 -3.74 -2.25
CA PRO A 49 1.15 -2.86 -1.09
C PRO A 49 2.14 -3.38 -0.04
N TRP A 50 2.14 -4.70 0.20
CA TRP A 50 3.05 -5.34 1.15
C TRP A 50 4.51 -5.29 0.70
N ARG A 51 4.79 -5.48 -0.60
CA ARG A 51 6.15 -5.34 -1.15
C ARG A 51 6.66 -3.90 -1.01
N VAL A 52 5.80 -2.91 -1.22
CA VAL A 52 6.14 -1.50 -1.06
C VAL A 52 6.36 -1.17 0.42
N LEU A 53 5.48 -1.61 1.32
CA LEU A 53 5.65 -1.44 2.77
C LEU A 53 6.97 -2.05 3.25
N ALA A 54 7.33 -3.24 2.78
CA ALA A 54 8.61 -3.86 3.13
C ALA A 54 9.80 -2.98 2.71
N ASN A 55 9.77 -2.41 1.50
CA ASN A 55 10.82 -1.50 1.04
C ASN A 55 10.92 -0.23 1.88
N ILE A 56 9.77 0.37 2.21
CA ILE A 56 9.70 1.56 3.06
C ILE A 56 10.28 1.26 4.44
N TYR A 57 9.88 0.17 5.08
CA TYR A 57 10.38 -0.22 6.39
C TYR A 57 11.89 -0.53 6.37
N GLN A 58 12.42 -1.16 5.32
CA GLN A 58 13.86 -1.34 5.13
C GLN A 58 14.60 0.00 5.09
N ARG A 59 14.09 0.96 4.32
CA ARG A 59 14.70 2.30 4.20
C ARG A 59 14.64 3.11 5.50
N MET A 60 13.65 2.83 6.35
CA MET A 60 13.53 3.42 7.69
C MET A 60 14.39 2.68 8.74
N GLY A 61 15.06 1.58 8.39
CA GLY A 61 15.82 0.75 9.32
C GLY A 61 14.96 -0.14 10.22
N ASN A 62 13.65 -0.24 9.96
CA ASN A 62 12.75 -1.11 10.69
C ASN A 62 12.73 -2.52 10.06
N ALA A 63 13.77 -3.30 10.36
CA ALA A 63 13.95 -4.64 9.82
C ALA A 63 12.82 -5.61 10.20
N GLU A 64 12.25 -5.47 11.40
CA GLU A 64 11.16 -6.33 11.88
C GLU A 64 9.88 -6.12 11.06
N ALA A 65 9.44 -4.86 10.90
CA ALA A 65 8.25 -4.54 10.11
C ALA A 65 8.46 -4.91 8.63
N ALA A 66 9.67 -4.72 8.11
CA ALA A 66 9.99 -5.12 6.74
C ALA A 66 9.90 -6.65 6.52
N GLN A 67 10.41 -7.45 7.46
CA GLN A 67 10.28 -8.90 7.39
C GLN A 67 8.82 -9.34 7.50
N ALA A 68 8.04 -8.73 8.38
CA ALA A 68 6.62 -9.02 8.49
C ALA A 68 5.87 -8.73 7.18
N ALA A 69 6.12 -7.58 6.56
CA ALA A 69 5.51 -7.20 5.29
C ALA A 69 5.94 -8.13 4.13
N ASN A 70 7.21 -8.54 4.06
CA ASN A 70 7.68 -9.52 3.08
C ASN A 70 6.97 -10.87 3.23
N ARG A 71 6.77 -11.36 4.46
CA ARG A 71 6.03 -12.62 4.70
C ARG A 71 4.59 -12.54 4.20
N GLN A 72 3.93 -11.39 4.41
CA GLN A 72 2.57 -11.16 3.88
C GLN A 72 2.57 -11.19 2.35
N ALA A 73 3.48 -10.43 1.72
CA ALA A 73 3.61 -10.42 0.26
C ALA A 73 3.83 -11.83 -0.32
N GLU A 74 4.79 -12.58 0.22
CA GLU A 74 5.09 -13.94 -0.22
C GLU A 74 3.92 -14.91 -0.06
N GLY A 75 3.13 -14.75 1.00
CA GLY A 75 1.93 -15.55 1.24
C GLY A 75 0.83 -15.30 0.20
N LEU A 76 0.79 -14.08 -0.37
CA LEU A 76 -0.18 -13.69 -1.39
C LEU A 76 0.29 -14.06 -2.80
N SER A 77 1.57 -13.87 -3.13
CA SER A 77 2.09 -14.21 -4.48
C SER A 77 2.12 -15.72 -4.77
N LYS A 78 1.99 -16.58 -3.75
CA LYS A 78 2.02 -18.05 -3.87
C LYS A 78 0.63 -18.69 -4.02
N ARG A 79 -0.44 -17.89 -3.99
CA ARG A 79 -1.83 -18.35 -4.15
C ARG A 79 -2.23 -18.31 -5.62
#